data_AF-A0A494RN12-F1
#
_entry.id   AF-A0A494RN12-F1
#
_cell.length_a   1.000
_cell.length_b   1.000
_cell.length_c   1.000
_cell.angle_alpha   90.00
_cell.angle_beta   90.00
_cell.angle_gamma   90.00
#
_symmetry.space_group_name_H-M   'P 1'
#
loop_
_entity.id
_entity.type
_entity.pdbx_description
1 polymer ?
#
loop_
_entity_poly.entity_id
_entity_poly.type
_entity_poly.pdbx_seq_one_letter_code
_entity_poly.pdbx_strand_id
1 'polypeptide(L)' 'MVCTVDGASGLCLGCFRTLPEIATWSRMTDEARAAVMSELDGRKGRVDPALLGG' A
#
# COMPACT_ATOMS: atom_id res chain seq x y z
N MET A 1 2.51 -15.03 -0.96
CA MET A 1 3.06 -13.67 -1.05
C MET A 1 2.92 -13.05 0.33
N VAL A 2 4.03 -12.86 1.04
CA VAL A 2 4.01 -12.21 2.37
C VAL A 2 3.96 -10.70 2.14
N CYS A 3 3.05 -9.99 2.82
CA CYS A 3 3.03 -8.53 2.81
C CYS A 3 3.84 -8.05 4.01
N THR A 4 4.97 -7.41 3.76
CA THR A 4 5.75 -6.74 4.81
C THR A 4 5.32 -5.28 4.86
N VAL A 5 4.97 -4.80 6.05
CA VAL A 5 4.48 -3.44 6.27
C VAL A 5 5.56 -2.62 6.96
N ASP A 6 5.79 -1.40 6.48
CA ASP A 6 6.57 -0.40 7.19
C ASP A 6 5.80 0.07 8.43
N GLY A 7 6.37 -0.14 9.61
CA GLY A 7 5.77 0.27 10.87
C GLY A 7 5.62 1.78 11.03
N ALA A 8 6.44 2.59 10.35
CA ALA A 8 6.38 4.05 10.45
C ALA A 8 5.26 4.64 9.57
N SER A 9 5.16 4.21 8.30
CA SER A 9 4.14 4.71 7.37
C SER A 9 2.82 3.93 7.40
N GLY A 10 2.83 2.69 7.90
CA GLY A 10 1.68 1.78 7.87
C GLY A 10 1.39 1.19 6.47
N LEU A 11 2.33 1.30 5.54
CA LEU A 11 2.17 0.88 4.15
C LEU A 11 2.93 -0.42 3.87
N CYS A 12 2.34 -1.28 3.03
CA CYS A 12 3.03 -2.45 2.51
C CYS A 12 4.20 -2.02 1.62
N LEU A 13 5.39 -2.55 1.88
CA LEU A 13 6.62 -2.22 1.14
C LEU A 13 6.57 -2.65 -0.33
N GLY A 14 5.72 -3.61 -0.68
CA GLY A 14 5.58 -4.09 -2.06
C GLY A 14 4.47 -3.40 -2.87
N CYS A 15 3.32 -3.13 -2.25
CA CYS A 15 2.14 -2.62 -2.96
C CYS A 15 1.66 -1.25 -2.49
N PHE A 16 2.31 -0.66 -1.49
CA PHE A 16 2.04 0.67 -0.94
C PHE A 16 0.58 0.87 -0.46
N ARG A 17 -0.13 -0.23 -0.22
CA ARG A 17 -1.46 -0.24 0.41
C ARG A 17 -1.32 -0.46 1.91
N THR A 18 -2.28 0.07 2.64
CA THR A 18 -2.46 -0.18 4.07
C THR A 18 -3.08 -1.56 4.32
N LEU A 19 -2.94 -2.09 5.54
CA LEU A 19 -3.57 -3.37 5.91
C LEU A 19 -5.11 -3.37 5.74
N PRO A 20 -5.85 -2.32 6.12
CA PRO A 20 -7.28 -2.25 5.86
C PRO A 20 -7.63 -2.35 4.37
N GLU A 21 -6.92 -1.61 3.51
CA GLU A 21 -7.14 -1.65 2.06
C GLU A 21 -6.89 -3.05 1.49
N ILE A 22 -5.84 -3.73 1.95
CA ILE A 22 -5.53 -5.12 1.54
C ILE A 22 -6.65 -6.06 2.01
N ALA A 23 -7.09 -5.94 3.26
CA ALA A 23 -8.12 -6.78 3.85
C ALA A 23 -9.51 -6.60 3.19
N THR A 24 -9.84 -5.38 2.77
CA THR A 24 -11.13 -5.07 2.14
C THR A 24 -11.09 -5.07 0.62
N TRP A 25 -9.93 -5.26 -0.01
CA TRP A 25 -9.72 -5.07 -1.45
C TRP A 25 -10.75 -5.81 -2.32
N SER A 26 -11.05 -7.06 -2.01
CA SER A 26 -12.02 -7.88 -2.75
C SER A 26 -13.46 -7.37 -2.64
N ARG A 27 -13.78 -6.59 -1.60
CA ARG A 27 -15.10 -6.02 -1.32
C ARG A 27 -15.23 -4.55 -1.73
N MET A 28 -14.13 -3.89 -2.11
CA MET A 28 -14.16 -2.51 -2.61
C MET A 28 -14.83 -2.44 -3.98
N THR A 29 -15.56 -1.35 -4.23
CA THR A 29 -16.06 -1.03 -5.57
C THR A 29 -14.91 -0.66 -6.50
N ASP A 30 -15.15 -0.67 -7.80
CA ASP A 30 -14.12 -0.37 -8.77
C ASP A 30 -13.66 1.10 -8.69
N GLU A 31 -14.56 2.02 -8.33
CA GLU A 31 -14.22 3.43 -8.08
C GLU A 31 -13.30 3.57 -6.86
N ALA A 32 -13.59 2.85 -5.77
CA ALA A 32 -12.76 2.87 -4.58
C ALA A 32 -11.37 2.25 -4.85
N ARG A 33 -11.31 1.16 -5.63
CA ARG A 33 -10.03 0.58 -6.08
C ARG A 33 -9.25 1.56 -6.95
N ALA A 34 -9.91 2.24 -7.89
CA ALA A 34 -9.27 3.22 -8.76
C ALA A 34 -8.69 4.40 -7.96
N ALA A 35 -9.43 4.89 -6.96
CA ALA A 35 -8.95 5.93 -6.05
C ALA A 35 -7.69 5.48 -5.30
N VAL A 36 -7.71 4.28 -4.70
CA VAL A 36 -6.52 3.74 -4.00
C VAL A 36 -5.34 3.60 -4.96
N MET A 37 -5.56 3.06 -6.17
CA MET A 37 -4.50 2.90 -7.18
C MET A 37 -3.86 4.23 -7.58
N SER A 38 -4.66 5.29 -7.75
CA SER A 38 -4.18 6.63 -8.06
C SER A 38 -3.28 7.21 -6.96
N GLU A 39 -3.55 6.87 -5.70
CA GLU A 39 -2.77 7.35 -4.57
C GLU A 39 -1.46 6.58 -4.34
N LEU A 40 -1.32 5.36 -4.86
CA LEU A 40 -0.14 4.49 -4.60
C LEU A 40 1.18 5.13 -5.03
N ASP A 41 1.18 5.83 -6.17
CA ASP A 41 2.40 6.47 -6.70
C ASP A 41 2.94 7.53 -5.73
N GLY A 42 2.04 8.32 -5.11
CA GLY A 42 2.42 9.30 -4.10
C GLY A 42 2.85 8.67 -2.76
N ARG A 43 2.34 7.47 -2.46
CA ARG A 43 2.65 6.76 -1.21
C ARG A 43 4.04 6.12 -1.21
N LYS A 44 4.62 5.83 -2.37
CA LYS A 44 5.98 5.29 -2.48
C LYS A 44 7.05 6.20 -1.85
N GLY A 45 6.85 7.51 -1.81
CA GLY A 45 7.75 8.44 -1.13
C GLY A 45 7.60 8.49 0.39
N ARG A 46 6.59 7.82 0.95
CA ARG A 46 6.25 7.86 2.39
C ARG A 46 6.82 6.67 3.17
N VAL A 47 7.16 5.59 2.47
CA VAL A 47 7.83 4.42 3.04
C VAL A 47 9.33 4.70 3.13
N ASP A 48 9.98 4.15 4.15
CA ASP A 48 11.44 4.27 4.29
C ASP A 48 12.13 3.61 3.08
N PRO A 49 12.90 4.38 2.27
CA PRO A 49 13.62 3.84 1.12
C PRO A 49 14.60 2.71 1.48
N ALA A 50 15.14 2.71 2.71
CA ALA A 50 16.03 1.65 3.18
C ALA A 50 15.30 0.30 3.36
N LEU A 51 13.98 0.33 3.57
CA LEU A 51 13.16 -0.88 3.69
C LEU A 51 12.70 -1.44 2.34
N LEU A 52 12.81 -0.67 1.26
CA LEU A 52 12.32 -1.08 -0.06
C LEU A 52 13.18 -2.13 -0.75
N GLY A 53 14.35 -2.45 -0.22
CA GLY A 53 15.23 -3.47 -0.76
C GLY A 53 15.74 -3.10 -2.16
N GLY A 54 16.95 -2.56 -2.23
CA GLY A 54 17.69 -2.45 -3.49
C GLY A 54 17.96 -3.81 -4.12
#